data_AF-A0A073IL67-F1
#
_entry.id   AF-A0A073IL67-F1
#
_cell.length_a   1.000
_cell.length_b   1.000
_cell.length_c   1.000
_cell.angle_alpha   90.00
_cell.angle_beta   90.00
_cell.angle_gamma   90.00
#
_symmetry.space_group_name_H-M   'P 1'
#
loop_
_entity.id
_entity.type
_entity.pdbx_description
1 polymer ?
#
loop_
_entity_poly.entity_id
_entity_poly.type
_entity_poly.pdbx_seq_one_letter_code
_entity_poly.pdbx_strand_id
1 'polypeptide(L)'
;MLLRNAILLTALTVSGCLFEDENRFARSIFPDLSYDEVLAFKPRSKLSHGCTYIVLRLPLGGPKAPPTVQFPDLSYYDDLVQAGVWLPTGDTEQIKPASFLCLNSDQSEKFDGAGIAGFGDEILQILKGADAWFATYGGVEGRKLVLYAPDARLAVWVRFGD
;
A
#
# COMPACT_ATOMS: atom_id res chain seq x y z
N MET A 1 56.38 15.22 1.54
CA MET A 1 55.82 14.25 0.56
C MET A 1 54.30 14.32 0.70
N LEU A 2 53.60 14.52 -0.42
CA LEU A 2 52.29 15.15 -0.56
C LEU A 2 51.10 14.34 0.00
N LEU A 3 50.18 15.08 0.63
CA LEU A 3 48.81 14.69 0.94
C LEU A 3 48.09 14.16 -0.31
N ARG A 4 47.43 13.01 -0.19
CA ARG A 4 46.48 12.53 -1.20
C ARG A 4 45.09 13.09 -0.90
N ASN A 5 44.58 13.80 -1.90
CA ASN A 5 43.20 14.24 -2.08
C ASN A 5 42.18 13.15 -1.73
N ALA A 6 41.25 13.46 -0.83
CA ALA A 6 39.95 12.80 -0.80
C ALA A 6 38.92 13.82 -1.30
N ILE A 7 38.48 13.57 -2.52
CA ILE A 7 37.51 14.36 -3.27
C ILE A 7 36.15 14.27 -2.58
N LEU A 8 35.57 15.45 -2.43
CA LEU A 8 34.17 15.73 -2.11
C LEU A 8 33.23 14.86 -2.97
N LEU A 9 32.39 14.04 -2.35
CA LEU A 9 31.23 13.43 -3.01
C LEU A 9 29.97 13.89 -2.29
N THR A 10 29.52 15.06 -2.73
CA THR A 10 28.19 15.60 -2.49
C THR A 10 27.16 14.65 -3.09
N ALA A 11 26.48 13.84 -2.28
CA ALA A 11 25.31 13.09 -2.71
C ALA A 11 24.09 14.02 -2.73
N LEU A 12 24.05 14.89 -3.74
CA LEU A 12 22.85 15.57 -4.21
C LEU A 12 22.23 14.68 -5.30
N THR A 13 21.29 13.82 -4.92
CA THR A 13 20.40 13.12 -5.87
C THR A 13 18.96 13.47 -5.48
N VAL A 14 18.50 14.62 -5.96
CA VAL A 14 17.58 14.76 -7.11
C VAL A 14 16.20 14.21 -6.77
N SER A 15 15.35 15.13 -6.30
CA SER A 15 13.90 14.99 -6.26
C SER A 15 13.34 14.68 -7.64
N GLY A 16 12.44 13.70 -7.72
CA GLY A 16 11.49 13.52 -8.82
C GLY A 16 11.80 12.35 -9.75
N CYS A 17 10.88 11.38 -9.77
CA CYS A 17 10.86 10.16 -10.59
C CYS A 17 11.60 8.96 -9.99
N LEU A 18 11.24 8.57 -8.77
CA LEU A 18 11.45 7.17 -8.37
C LEU A 18 10.39 6.33 -9.09
N PHE A 19 10.77 5.73 -10.21
CA PHE A 19 10.14 4.48 -10.64
C PHE A 19 10.51 3.45 -9.57
N GLU A 20 9.66 3.32 -8.55
CA GLU A 20 9.85 2.30 -7.53
C GLU A 20 9.53 0.95 -8.17
N ASP A 21 10.52 0.05 -8.21
CA ASP A 21 10.21 -1.35 -8.44
C ASP A 21 9.25 -1.83 -7.34
N GLU A 22 8.39 -2.77 -7.69
CA GLU A 22 7.34 -3.30 -6.81
C GLU A 22 7.85 -3.76 -5.44
N ASN A 23 9.06 -4.32 -5.37
CA ASN A 23 9.64 -4.82 -4.12
C ASN A 23 10.12 -3.67 -3.23
N ARG A 24 10.69 -2.62 -3.82
CA ARG A 24 11.05 -1.40 -3.11
C ARG A 24 9.82 -0.68 -2.57
N PHE A 25 8.74 -0.61 -3.36
CA PHE A 25 7.46 -0.08 -2.89
C PHE A 25 6.88 -0.94 -1.75
N ALA A 26 6.89 -2.27 -1.89
CA ALA A 26 6.44 -3.16 -0.83
C ALA A 26 7.17 -2.92 0.49
N ARG A 27 8.50 -2.73 0.46
CA ARG A 27 9.33 -2.46 1.65
C ARG A 27 9.10 -1.07 2.23
N SER A 28 8.73 -0.07 1.42
CA SER A 28 8.41 1.27 1.94
C SER A 28 7.06 1.31 2.66
N ILE A 29 6.12 0.43 2.30
CA ILE A 29 4.84 0.29 3.00
C ILE A 29 4.96 -0.69 4.18
N PHE A 30 5.60 -1.82 3.98
CA PHE A 30 5.70 -2.93 4.92
C PHE A 30 7.17 -3.26 5.22
N PRO A 31 7.87 -2.46 6.04
CA PRO A 31 9.33 -2.58 6.21
C PRO A 31 9.76 -3.92 6.81
N ASP A 32 8.95 -4.48 7.71
CA ASP A 32 9.28 -5.68 8.48
C ASP A 32 8.50 -6.92 8.01
N LEU A 33 7.70 -6.80 6.94
CA LEU A 33 6.86 -7.89 6.45
C LEU A 33 7.62 -8.76 5.45
N SER A 34 7.72 -10.05 5.75
CA SER A 34 8.16 -11.05 4.77
C SER A 34 6.99 -11.44 3.85
N TYR A 35 7.26 -11.54 2.55
CA TYR A 35 6.32 -11.98 1.52
C TYR A 35 7.03 -12.90 0.51
N ASP A 36 6.27 -13.83 -0.09
CA ASP A 36 6.80 -14.76 -1.10
C ASP A 36 6.92 -14.09 -2.48
N GLU A 37 5.91 -13.29 -2.85
CA GLU A 37 5.82 -12.65 -4.17
C GLU A 37 4.91 -11.41 -4.14
N VAL A 38 5.09 -10.54 -5.14
CA VAL A 38 4.14 -9.46 -5.46
C VAL A 38 3.13 -10.00 -6.47
N LEU A 39 1.85 -9.96 -6.11
CA LEU A 39 0.74 -10.48 -6.95
C LEU A 39 0.20 -9.43 -7.91
N ALA A 40 0.17 -8.17 -7.48
CA ALA A 40 -0.28 -7.06 -8.31
C ALA A 40 0.36 -5.75 -7.83
N PHE A 41 0.76 -4.89 -8.76
CA PHE A 41 1.36 -3.60 -8.45
C PHE A 41 0.92 -2.56 -9.48
N LYS A 42 0.50 -1.40 -8.98
CA LYS A 42 0.23 -0.22 -9.79
C LYS A 42 0.74 1.02 -9.08
N PRO A 43 1.85 1.62 -9.52
CA PRO A 43 2.36 2.86 -8.94
C PRO A 43 1.51 4.06 -9.34
N ARG A 44 1.67 5.16 -8.59
CA ARG A 44 0.99 6.42 -8.90
C ARG A 44 1.56 7.00 -10.19
N SER A 45 0.71 7.28 -11.16
CA SER A 45 1.08 8.07 -12.34
C SER A 45 0.63 9.52 -12.13
N LYS A 46 1.53 10.49 -12.33
CA LYS A 46 1.21 11.93 -12.22
C LYS A 46 0.07 12.38 -13.15
N LEU A 47 -0.22 11.60 -14.19
CA LEU A 47 -1.23 11.90 -15.22
C LEU A 47 -2.59 11.23 -14.94
N SER A 48 -2.72 10.43 -13.88
CA SER A 48 -3.94 9.67 -13.58
C SER A 48 -4.32 9.82 -12.10
N HIS A 49 -5.57 10.21 -11.85
CA HIS A 49 -6.21 10.21 -10.54
C HIS A 49 -6.73 8.82 -10.12
N GLY A 50 -6.15 7.77 -10.69
CA GLY A 50 -6.57 6.39 -10.46
C GLY A 50 -6.01 5.77 -9.18
N CYS A 51 -6.43 4.54 -8.93
CA CYS A 51 -5.98 3.72 -7.81
C CYS A 51 -4.47 3.47 -7.88
N THR A 52 -3.78 3.61 -6.74
CA THR A 52 -2.41 3.12 -6.56
C THR A 52 -2.46 1.95 -5.60
N TYR A 53 -1.80 0.84 -5.90
CA TYR A 53 -1.91 -0.35 -5.06
C TYR A 53 -0.70 -1.27 -5.14
N ILE A 54 -0.57 -2.09 -4.11
CA ILE A 54 0.24 -3.30 -4.12
C ILE A 54 -0.50 -4.43 -3.38
N VAL A 55 -0.41 -5.63 -3.94
CA VAL A 55 -0.96 -6.88 -3.39
C VAL A 55 0.18 -7.86 -3.25
N LEU A 56 0.37 -8.41 -2.06
CA LEU A 56 1.47 -9.28 -1.70
C LEU A 56 0.95 -10.65 -1.27
N ARG A 57 1.68 -11.71 -1.65
CA ARG A 57 1.47 -13.07 -1.14
C ARG A 57 2.30 -13.28 0.12
N LEU A 58 1.65 -13.63 1.22
CA LEU A 58 2.33 -13.94 2.48
C LEU A 58 2.83 -15.40 2.53
N PRO A 59 3.93 -15.67 3.25
CA PRO A 59 4.40 -17.02 3.49
C PRO A 59 3.39 -17.87 4.27
N LEU A 60 3.43 -19.18 4.04
CA LEU A 60 2.68 -20.14 4.86
C LEU A 60 3.16 -20.08 6.32
N GLY A 61 2.22 -20.00 7.26
CA GLY A 61 2.53 -19.98 8.69
C GLY A 61 3.15 -18.67 9.19
N GLY A 62 2.96 -17.55 8.46
CA GLY A 62 3.40 -16.23 8.90
C GLY A 62 2.74 -15.74 10.20
N PRO A 63 3.20 -14.59 10.74
CA PRO A 63 2.69 -14.03 11.99
C PRO A 63 1.18 -13.79 11.96
N LYS A 64 0.48 -14.06 13.07
CA LYS A 64 -0.97 -13.77 13.20
C LYS A 64 -1.25 -12.32 13.57
N ALA A 65 -0.34 -11.68 14.28
CA ALA A 65 -0.41 -10.25 14.56
C ALA A 65 -0.09 -9.45 13.29
N PRO A 66 -0.75 -8.31 13.07
CA PRO A 66 -0.50 -7.50 11.89
C PRO A 66 0.85 -6.78 11.97
N PRO A 67 1.49 -6.51 10.82
CA PRO A 67 2.81 -5.88 10.76
C PRO A 67 2.75 -4.38 11.05
N THR A 68 3.90 -3.78 11.30
CA THR A 68 4.05 -2.32 11.21
C THR A 68 3.84 -1.88 9.76
N VAL A 69 3.13 -0.77 9.58
CA VAL A 69 2.93 -0.14 8.27
C VAL A 69 3.51 1.26 8.32
N GLN A 70 4.15 1.64 7.23
CA GLN A 70 4.59 3.01 6.99
C GLN A 70 3.73 3.60 5.86
N PHE A 71 3.36 4.87 6.04
CA PHE A 71 2.65 5.62 5.03
C PHE A 71 3.61 6.64 4.48
N PRO A 72 4.42 6.31 3.45
CA PRO A 72 5.17 7.33 2.74
C PRO A 72 4.12 8.34 2.26
N ASP A 73 4.17 9.55 2.81
CA ASP A 73 3.28 10.59 2.30
C ASP A 73 3.82 10.94 0.93
N LEU A 74 3.10 10.53 -0.12
CA LEU A 74 3.50 10.77 -1.50
C LEU A 74 3.21 12.23 -1.91
N SER A 75 3.09 13.11 -0.92
CA SER A 75 2.89 14.53 -1.03
C SER A 75 4.04 15.27 -0.36
N TYR A 76 4.10 16.57 -0.59
CA TYR A 76 5.29 17.40 -0.51
C TYR A 76 5.95 17.57 0.87
N TYR A 77 5.59 16.79 1.89
CA TYR A 77 6.11 16.91 3.25
C TYR A 77 6.47 15.56 3.87
N ASP A 78 7.61 15.56 4.57
CA ASP A 78 8.35 14.42 5.13
C ASP A 78 7.52 13.29 5.79
N ASP A 79 7.94 12.05 5.51
CA ASP A 79 7.91 10.81 6.31
C ASP A 79 6.97 10.77 7.53
N LEU A 80 5.65 10.75 7.29
CA LEU A 80 4.68 10.36 8.32
C LEU A 80 4.72 8.84 8.55
N VAL A 81 5.67 8.38 9.38
CA VAL A 81 5.64 7.04 9.97
C VAL A 81 4.55 7.01 11.05
N GLN A 82 3.33 6.67 10.67
CA GLN A 82 2.25 6.46 11.61
C GLN A 82 2.10 4.96 11.87
N ALA A 83 2.56 4.50 13.04
CA ALA A 83 2.34 3.13 13.51
C ALA A 83 0.83 2.85 13.52
N GLY A 84 0.38 2.03 12.58
CA GLY A 84 -1.03 1.95 12.27
C GLY A 84 -1.87 1.32 13.38
N VAL A 85 -3.01 1.95 13.70
CA VAL A 85 -4.04 1.34 14.54
C VAL A 85 -4.76 0.31 13.68
N TRP A 86 -4.46 -0.97 13.92
CA TRP A 86 -5.13 -2.09 13.26
C TRP A 86 -6.47 -2.38 13.92
N LEU A 87 -7.49 -2.57 13.09
CA LEU A 87 -8.83 -3.00 13.50
C LEU A 87 -9.08 -4.42 12.98
N PRO A 88 -9.74 -5.29 13.77
CA PRO A 88 -10.17 -6.58 13.27
C PRO A 88 -11.23 -6.41 12.18
N THR A 89 -11.20 -7.26 11.14
CA THR A 89 -12.27 -7.32 10.13
C THR A 89 -13.57 -7.85 10.75
N GLY A 90 -14.70 -7.66 10.05
CA GLY A 90 -16.01 -8.09 10.53
C GLY A 90 -16.72 -7.05 11.41
N ASP A 91 -15.99 -6.06 11.94
CA ASP A 91 -16.57 -4.84 12.52
C ASP A 91 -16.91 -3.82 11.41
N THR A 92 -17.90 -4.20 10.59
CA THR A 92 -18.19 -3.57 9.29
C THR A 92 -18.86 -2.19 9.37
N GLU A 93 -19.28 -1.72 10.56
CA GLU A 93 -19.93 -0.40 10.71
C GLU A 93 -19.03 0.77 10.27
N GLN A 94 -17.71 0.56 10.30
CA GLN A 94 -16.72 1.57 9.87
C GLN A 94 -16.38 1.48 8.37
N ILE A 95 -16.76 0.39 7.69
CA ILE A 95 -16.42 0.13 6.29
C ILE A 95 -17.54 0.66 5.40
N LYS A 96 -17.46 1.93 4.99
CA LYS A 96 -18.42 2.50 4.01
C LYS A 96 -18.07 2.02 2.59
N PRO A 97 -18.86 1.13 1.96
CA PRO A 97 -18.49 0.48 0.69
C PRO A 97 -18.33 1.46 -0.47
N ALA A 98 -19.12 2.54 -0.48
CA ALA A 98 -19.08 3.61 -1.48
C ALA A 98 -17.76 4.39 -1.51
N SER A 99 -16.90 4.24 -0.49
CA SER A 99 -15.60 4.89 -0.46
C SER A 99 -14.52 4.10 -1.23
N PHE A 100 -14.72 2.81 -1.51
CA PHE A 100 -13.69 1.95 -2.12
C PHE A 100 -13.96 1.70 -3.61
N LEU A 101 -14.09 2.79 -4.38
CA LEU A 101 -14.34 2.72 -5.83
C LEU A 101 -13.26 1.93 -6.60
N CYS A 102 -12.09 1.71 -6.00
CA CYS A 102 -11.01 0.87 -6.54
C CYS A 102 -11.21 -0.64 -6.33
N LEU A 103 -12.04 -1.03 -5.35
CA LEU A 103 -12.36 -2.43 -5.05
C LEU A 103 -13.59 -2.88 -5.82
N ASN A 104 -14.53 -1.98 -6.04
CA ASN A 104 -15.68 -2.23 -6.90
C ASN A 104 -15.23 -2.03 -8.35
N SER A 105 -15.53 -2.97 -9.23
CA SER A 105 -15.17 -3.02 -10.65
C SER A 105 -15.83 -1.92 -11.51
N ASP A 106 -15.72 -0.64 -11.09
CA ASP A 106 -16.19 0.49 -11.87
C ASP A 106 -15.32 0.63 -13.12
N GLN A 107 -15.87 0.19 -14.25
CA GLN A 107 -15.23 0.10 -15.56
C GLN A 107 -14.94 1.46 -16.21
N SER A 108 -15.19 2.58 -15.53
CA SER A 108 -14.74 3.87 -16.03
C SER A 108 -13.21 3.91 -16.07
N GLU A 109 -12.64 4.34 -17.22
CA GLU A 109 -11.18 4.48 -17.47
C GLU A 109 -10.43 5.34 -16.44
N LYS A 110 -11.16 5.99 -15.53
CA LYS A 110 -10.63 6.79 -14.42
C LYS A 110 -10.21 5.94 -13.22
N PHE A 111 -10.76 4.73 -13.06
CA PHE A 111 -10.55 3.88 -11.89
C PHE A 111 -10.07 2.45 -12.22
N ASP A 112 -9.83 2.13 -13.50
CA ASP A 112 -9.32 0.84 -13.98
C ASP A 112 -10.08 -0.39 -13.43
N GLY A 113 -11.41 -0.38 -13.57
CA GLY A 113 -12.32 -1.41 -14.11
C GLY A 113 -12.27 -2.90 -13.77
N ALA A 114 -11.21 -3.43 -13.16
CA ALA A 114 -11.15 -4.84 -12.78
C ALA A 114 -10.76 -5.04 -11.31
N GLY A 115 -11.10 -4.09 -10.44
CA GLY A 115 -10.94 -4.18 -8.97
C GLY A 115 -9.55 -4.66 -8.56
N ILE A 116 -8.56 -3.78 -8.45
CA ILE A 116 -7.16 -4.13 -8.10
C ILE A 116 -6.69 -5.42 -8.81
N ALA A 117 -6.56 -5.39 -10.14
CA ALA A 117 -6.08 -6.51 -10.95
C ALA A 117 -6.77 -7.88 -10.65
N GLY A 118 -8.07 -7.87 -10.36
CA GLY A 118 -8.88 -9.05 -10.07
C GLY A 118 -8.99 -9.43 -8.58
N PHE A 119 -8.34 -8.71 -7.68
CA PHE A 119 -8.36 -8.99 -6.23
C PHE A 119 -9.49 -8.28 -5.47
N GLY A 120 -10.25 -7.39 -6.12
CA GLY A 120 -11.29 -6.57 -5.48
C GLY A 120 -12.29 -7.38 -4.65
N ASP A 121 -12.87 -8.43 -5.24
CA ASP A 121 -13.88 -9.27 -4.58
C ASP A 121 -13.29 -10.07 -3.40
N GLU A 122 -12.09 -10.62 -3.54
CA GLU A 122 -11.39 -11.34 -2.47
C GLU A 122 -11.12 -10.41 -1.28
N ILE A 123 -10.61 -9.21 -1.55
CA ILE A 123 -10.36 -8.18 -0.53
C ILE A 123 -11.68 -7.81 0.19
N LEU A 124 -12.76 -7.61 -0.56
CA LEU A 124 -14.08 -7.29 0.01
C LEU A 124 -14.65 -8.43 0.86
N GLN A 125 -14.42 -9.69 0.48
CA GLN A 125 -14.82 -10.85 1.28
C GLN A 125 -14.02 -10.92 2.58
N ILE A 126 -12.70 -10.73 2.52
CA ILE A 126 -11.84 -10.71 3.70
C ILE A 126 -12.27 -9.61 4.68
N LEU A 127 -12.54 -8.40 4.20
CA LEU A 127 -12.98 -7.27 5.03
C LEU A 127 -14.29 -7.55 5.79
N LYS A 128 -15.16 -8.40 5.24
CA LYS A 128 -16.42 -8.82 5.87
C LYS A 128 -16.27 -10.05 6.78
N GLY A 129 -15.15 -10.77 6.70
CA GLY A 129 -14.82 -11.93 7.54
C GLY A 129 -14.21 -11.53 8.89
N ALA A 130 -13.91 -12.52 9.75
CA ALA A 130 -13.50 -12.28 11.15
C ALA A 130 -12.02 -12.54 11.48
N ASP A 131 -11.16 -12.86 10.49
CA ASP A 131 -9.80 -13.36 10.72
C ASP A 131 -8.70 -12.54 10.03
N ALA A 132 -8.95 -11.26 9.82
CA ALA A 132 -7.98 -10.34 9.24
C ALA A 132 -7.95 -9.02 10.00
N TRP A 133 -6.99 -8.20 9.61
CA TRP A 133 -6.77 -6.88 10.17
C TRP A 133 -6.81 -5.86 9.06
N PHE A 134 -7.45 -4.73 9.30
CA PHE A 134 -7.43 -3.62 8.37
C PHE A 134 -7.14 -2.31 9.08
N ALA A 135 -6.61 -1.36 8.31
CA ALA A 135 -6.44 0.01 8.76
C ALA A 135 -6.83 0.94 7.62
N THR A 136 -7.53 2.02 7.93
CA THR A 136 -7.91 3.04 6.96
C THR A 136 -7.39 4.40 7.38
N TYR A 137 -6.88 5.14 6.42
CA TYR A 137 -6.39 6.52 6.60
C TYR A 137 -7.05 7.39 5.55
N GLY A 138 -7.26 8.66 5.86
CA GLY A 138 -7.85 9.58 4.91
C GLY A 138 -7.76 11.03 5.37
N GLY A 139 -7.45 11.91 4.42
CA GLY A 139 -7.34 13.35 4.60
C GLY A 139 -7.57 14.08 3.27
N VAL A 140 -6.78 15.13 3.00
CA VAL A 140 -6.91 15.96 1.79
C VAL A 140 -6.42 15.26 0.52
N GLU A 141 -5.47 14.31 0.64
CA GLU A 141 -4.78 13.69 -0.51
C GLU A 141 -5.14 12.21 -0.67
N GLY A 142 -6.43 11.96 -0.50
CA GLY A 142 -7.04 10.66 -0.68
C GLY A 142 -6.99 9.73 0.49
N ARG A 143 -7.65 8.60 0.30
CA ARG A 143 -7.85 7.57 1.30
C ARG A 143 -6.95 6.39 1.02
N LYS A 144 -6.45 5.77 2.07
CA LYS A 144 -5.56 4.62 2.05
C LYS A 144 -6.26 3.50 2.84
N LEU A 145 -6.31 2.30 2.28
CA LEU A 145 -6.72 1.07 2.95
C LEU A 145 -5.52 0.14 2.99
N VAL A 146 -5.29 -0.42 4.17
CA VAL A 146 -4.33 -1.49 4.39
C VAL A 146 -5.08 -2.70 4.90
N LEU A 147 -4.77 -3.87 4.35
CA LEU A 147 -5.33 -5.14 4.75
C LEU A 147 -4.19 -6.11 5.03
N TYR A 148 -4.29 -6.85 6.13
CA TYR A 148 -3.41 -7.95 6.48
C TYR A 148 -4.25 -9.17 6.85
N ALA A 149 -4.13 -10.21 6.04
CA ALA A 149 -4.94 -11.43 6.12
C ALA A 149 -4.02 -12.65 6.04
N PRO A 150 -3.41 -13.07 7.17
CA PRO A 150 -2.40 -14.13 7.18
C PRO A 150 -2.98 -15.48 6.77
N ASP A 151 -4.25 -15.78 7.10
CA ASP A 151 -4.91 -17.04 6.70
C ASP A 151 -5.24 -17.07 5.20
N ALA A 152 -5.60 -15.94 4.61
CA ALA A 152 -5.76 -15.79 3.16
C ALA A 152 -4.41 -15.63 2.43
N ARG A 153 -3.31 -15.58 3.18
CA ARG A 153 -1.95 -15.29 2.69
C ARG A 153 -1.87 -14.00 1.88
N LEU A 154 -2.53 -12.93 2.33
CA LEU A 154 -2.59 -11.66 1.62
C LEU A 154 -2.19 -10.48 2.51
N ALA A 155 -1.41 -9.57 1.95
CA ALA A 155 -1.28 -8.20 2.45
C ALA A 155 -1.52 -7.23 1.30
N VAL A 156 -2.30 -6.19 1.57
CA VAL A 156 -2.72 -5.23 0.54
C VAL A 156 -2.55 -3.83 1.06
N TRP A 157 -2.07 -2.95 0.19
CA TRP A 157 -2.19 -1.52 0.36
C TRP A 157 -2.84 -0.93 -0.88
N VAL A 158 -3.84 -0.08 -0.70
CA VAL A 158 -4.49 0.65 -1.79
C VAL A 158 -4.74 2.09 -1.39
N ARG A 159 -4.44 3.01 -2.29
CA ARG A 159 -4.79 4.42 -2.23
C ARG A 159 -5.82 4.75 -3.29
N PHE A 160 -6.82 5.53 -2.92
CA PHE A 160 -7.94 5.90 -3.77
C PHE A 160 -8.54 7.27 -3.43
N GLY A 161 -9.18 7.90 -4.42
CA GLY A 161 -9.83 9.20 -4.32
C GLY A 161 -8.84 10.35 -4.21
N ASP A 162 -8.46 10.96 -5.33
CA ASP A 162 -7.92 12.35 -5.35
C ASP A 162 -9.09 13.34 -5.44
#